data_AF-A0A1F5HNZ7-F1
#
_entry.id   AF-A0A1F5HNZ7-F1
#
_cell.length_a   1.000
_cell.length_b   1.000
_cell.length_c   1.000
_cell.angle_alpha   90.00
_cell.angle_beta   90.00
_cell.angle_gamma   90.00
#
_symmetry.space_group_name_H-M   'P 1'
#
loop_
_entity.id
_entity.type
_entity.pdbx_description
1 polymer ?
#
loop_
_entity_poly.entity_id
_entity_poly.type
_entity_poly.pdbx_seq_one_letter_code
_entity_poly.pdbx_strand_id
1 'polypeptide(L)'
;MVHCSQLTVNSFKKTVNRKPLTLNHKGFTLIELLVVITILGVLAGLTLASYGGTQERSRDSRRKTDLDAIKKTLELAKQDTPGAYYYAGCNDFCGVSTAVVPITGNPTLSSAGYIKQVPKDPKTNTDYRYIPRTASNGLCTTACTTYSLVACLENARDTQKDIISNTNVCPAASKTVSYTITPN
;
A
#
# COMPACT_ATOMS: atom_id res chain seq x y z
N MET A 1 73.76 -17.70 -16.88
CA MET A 1 74.64 -16.77 -17.61
C MET A 1 74.38 -16.92 -19.09
N VAL A 2 73.43 -16.16 -19.66
CA VAL A 2 73.36 -15.92 -21.12
C VAL A 2 72.83 -14.49 -21.31
N HIS A 3 73.72 -13.63 -21.80
CA HIS A 3 73.43 -12.35 -22.43
C HIS A 3 72.88 -12.61 -23.83
N CYS A 4 71.81 -11.92 -24.23
CA CYS A 4 71.41 -11.85 -25.63
C CYS A 4 70.91 -10.43 -25.97
N SER A 5 71.87 -9.66 -26.50
CA SER A 5 71.77 -8.62 -27.54
C SER A 5 70.49 -7.78 -27.67
N GLN A 6 70.73 -6.48 -27.56
CA GLN A 6 69.91 -5.34 -28.00
C GLN A 6 69.34 -5.54 -29.42
N LEU A 7 68.02 -5.42 -29.58
CA LEU A 7 67.37 -5.16 -30.86
C LEU A 7 66.93 -3.69 -30.89
N THR A 8 67.63 -2.89 -31.69
CA THR A 8 67.27 -1.51 -32.04
C THR A 8 66.07 -1.52 -32.97
N VAL A 9 64.92 -1.01 -32.51
CA VAL A 9 63.76 -0.75 -33.37
C VAL A 9 63.82 0.70 -33.84
N ASN A 10 64.12 0.90 -35.12
CA ASN A 10 64.06 2.23 -35.75
C ASN A 10 62.60 2.71 -35.81
N SER A 11 62.34 3.89 -35.26
CA SER A 11 61.03 4.54 -35.24
C SER A 11 60.66 5.07 -36.63
N PHE A 12 59.74 4.39 -37.32
CA PHE A 12 59.11 4.90 -38.54
C PHE A 12 58.00 5.90 -38.15
N LYS A 13 58.28 7.20 -38.25
CA LYS A 13 57.27 8.25 -38.07
C LYS A 13 56.39 8.34 -39.33
N LYS A 14 55.22 7.70 -39.29
CA LYS A 14 54.17 7.88 -40.30
C LYS A 14 53.40 9.17 -39.99
N THR A 15 53.67 10.24 -40.73
CA THR A 15 52.93 11.50 -40.63
C THR A 15 51.55 11.36 -41.29
N VAL A 16 50.53 11.17 -40.47
CA VAL A 16 49.12 11.19 -40.90
C VAL A 16 48.69 12.65 -41.05
N ASN A 17 48.47 13.10 -42.29
CA ASN A 17 47.95 14.43 -42.57
C ASN A 17 46.44 14.47 -42.26
N ARG A 18 46.08 14.81 -41.01
CA ARG A 18 44.67 15.01 -40.61
C ARG A 18 44.28 16.45 -40.93
N LYS A 19 43.43 16.65 -41.93
CA LYS A 19 42.69 17.92 -42.10
C LYS A 19 41.88 18.18 -40.82
N PRO A 20 41.99 19.37 -40.20
CA PRO A 20 41.25 19.67 -38.98
C PRO A 20 39.75 19.67 -39.28
N LEU A 21 39.00 18.78 -38.61
CA LEU A 21 37.55 18.89 -38.53
C LEU A 21 37.25 20.11 -37.65
N THR A 22 36.91 21.22 -38.28
CA THR A 22 36.43 22.41 -37.59
C THR A 22 35.09 22.08 -36.93
N LEU A 23 35.13 21.70 -35.66
CA LEU A 23 33.93 21.62 -34.83
C LEU A 23 33.36 23.04 -34.71
N ASN A 24 32.21 23.25 -35.32
CA ASN A 24 31.47 24.49 -35.26
C ASN A 24 30.96 24.63 -33.81
N HIS A 25 31.68 25.39 -32.98
CA HIS A 25 31.35 25.61 -31.57
C HIS A 25 30.15 26.55 -31.48
N LYS A 26 28.95 25.99 -31.64
CA LYS A 26 27.71 26.67 -31.29
C LYS A 26 27.58 26.66 -29.77
N GLY A 27 27.90 27.78 -29.13
CA GLY A 27 27.64 27.99 -27.71
C GLY A 27 26.15 28.21 -27.46
N PHE A 28 25.63 27.67 -26.36
CA PHE A 28 24.30 28.02 -25.88
C PHE A 28 24.26 29.49 -25.46
N THR A 29 23.18 30.17 -25.80
CA THR A 29 22.96 31.56 -25.39
C THR A 29 22.60 31.61 -23.91
N LEU A 30 22.97 32.70 -23.21
CA LEU A 30 22.57 32.90 -21.81
C LEU A 30 21.05 32.89 -21.64
N ILE A 31 20.33 33.37 -22.66
CA ILE A 31 18.86 33.37 -22.66
C ILE A 31 18.26 31.97 -22.81
N GLU A 32 18.88 31.08 -23.59
CA GLU A 32 18.45 29.67 -23.67
C GLU A 32 18.54 28.98 -22.31
N LEU A 33 19.66 29.18 -21.59
CA LEU A 33 19.81 28.57 -20.27
C LEU A 33 18.82 29.18 -19.26
N LEU A 34 18.59 30.50 -19.34
CA LEU A 34 17.66 31.21 -18.46
C LEU A 34 16.21 30.73 -18.63
N VAL A 35 15.76 30.52 -19.87
CA VAL A 35 14.42 30.00 -20.13
C VAL A 35 14.27 28.55 -19.65
N VAL A 36 15.30 27.72 -19.78
CA VAL A 36 15.24 26.32 -19.33
C VAL A 36 15.08 26.21 -17.81
N ILE A 37 15.89 26.94 -17.04
CA ILE A 37 15.81 26.88 -15.57
C ILE A 37 14.51 27.46 -15.04
N THR A 38 13.92 28.44 -15.73
CA THR A 38 12.62 29.01 -15.34
C THR A 38 11.49 28.00 -15.59
N ILE A 39 11.48 27.32 -16.74
CA ILE A 39 10.52 26.24 -17.02
C ILE A 39 10.68 25.08 -16.01
N LEU A 40 11.92 24.66 -15.71
CA LEU A 40 12.19 23.62 -14.72
C LEU A 40 11.70 24.04 -13.31
N GLY A 41 11.90 25.31 -12.93
CA GLY A 41 11.40 25.85 -11.66
C GLY A 41 9.87 25.83 -11.56
N VAL A 42 9.17 26.24 -12.62
CA VAL A 42 7.69 26.21 -12.67
C VAL A 42 7.16 24.78 -12.61
N LEU A 43 7.71 23.87 -13.42
CA LEU A 43 7.30 22.46 -13.44
C LEU A 43 7.57 21.78 -12.09
N ALA A 44 8.72 22.02 -11.48
CA ALA A 44 9.04 21.48 -10.16
C ALA A 44 8.03 21.97 -9.09
N GLY A 45 7.67 23.26 -9.11
CA GLY A 45 6.67 23.81 -8.19
C GLY A 45 5.28 23.15 -8.31
N LEU A 46 4.81 22.91 -9.53
CA LEU A 46 3.51 22.28 -9.77
C LEU A 46 3.47 20.81 -9.34
N THR A 47 4.58 20.08 -9.54
CA THR A 47 4.64 18.65 -9.18
C THR A 47 4.48 18.38 -7.68
N LEU A 48 5.07 19.23 -6.82
CA LEU A 48 4.98 19.08 -5.36
C LEU A 48 3.56 19.34 -4.83
N ALA A 49 2.79 20.21 -5.48
CA ALA A 49 1.43 20.54 -5.06
C ALA A 49 0.42 19.40 -5.31
N SER A 50 0.72 18.44 -6.20
CA SER A 50 -0.21 17.38 -6.61
C SER A 50 0.00 16.03 -5.91
N TYR A 51 1.14 15.81 -5.26
CA TYR A 51 1.59 14.46 -4.87
C TYR A 51 0.90 13.87 -3.63
N GLY A 52 0.38 14.68 -2.69
CA GLY A 52 -0.08 14.19 -1.39
C GLY A 52 -1.32 13.27 -1.43
N GLY A 53 -2.36 13.63 -2.20
CA GLY A 53 -3.65 12.95 -2.13
C GLY A 53 -3.75 11.63 -2.92
N THR A 54 -2.91 11.44 -3.94
CA THR A 54 -2.99 10.25 -4.82
C THR A 54 -2.54 8.99 -4.10
N GLN A 55 -1.49 9.09 -3.29
CA GLN A 55 -0.96 7.94 -2.55
C GLN A 55 -1.93 7.47 -1.45
N GLU A 56 -2.60 8.42 -0.77
CA GLU A 56 -3.65 8.12 0.22
C GLU A 56 -4.81 7.36 -0.41
N ARG A 57 -5.33 7.85 -1.54
CA ARG A 57 -6.43 7.19 -2.28
C ARG A 57 -6.04 5.79 -2.77
N SER A 58 -4.81 5.60 -3.23
CA SER A 58 -4.31 4.30 -3.65
C SER A 58 -4.27 3.30 -2.48
N ARG A 59 -3.75 3.73 -1.31
CA ARG A 59 -3.75 2.91 -0.09
C ARG A 59 -5.17 2.63 0.43
N ASP A 60 -6.07 3.61 0.37
CA ASP A 60 -7.47 3.43 0.75
C ASP A 60 -8.20 2.45 -0.17
N SER A 61 -7.96 2.53 -1.48
CA SER A 61 -8.45 1.53 -2.43
C SER A 61 -7.95 0.13 -2.07
N ARG A 62 -6.67 0.01 -1.71
CA ARG A 62 -6.08 -1.26 -1.27
C ARG A 62 -6.76 -1.79 -0.01
N ARG A 63 -6.96 -0.95 1.02
CA ARG A 63 -7.68 -1.32 2.25
C ARG A 63 -9.07 -1.88 1.96
N LYS A 64 -9.82 -1.23 1.07
CA LYS A 64 -11.17 -1.67 0.67
C LYS A 64 -11.13 -3.04 -0.02
N THR A 65 -10.21 -3.23 -0.96
CA THR A 65 -10.00 -4.52 -1.63
C THR A 65 -9.61 -5.62 -0.65
N ASP A 66 -8.73 -5.32 0.30
CA ASP A 66 -8.31 -6.27 1.33
C ASP A 66 -9.48 -6.68 2.24
N LEU A 67 -10.34 -5.74 2.65
CA LEU A 67 -11.56 -6.08 3.40
C LEU A 67 -12.53 -6.94 2.60
N ASP A 68 -12.71 -6.68 1.30
CA ASP A 68 -13.57 -7.48 0.43
C ASP A 68 -13.04 -8.92 0.27
N ALA A 69 -11.72 -9.08 0.14
CA ALA A 69 -11.09 -10.40 0.12
C ALA A 69 -11.29 -11.16 1.43
N ILE A 70 -11.13 -10.50 2.58
CA ILE A 70 -11.39 -11.09 3.89
C ILE A 70 -12.87 -11.47 4.02
N LYS A 71 -13.80 -10.59 3.61
CA LYS A 71 -15.24 -10.89 3.62
C LYS A 71 -15.54 -12.15 2.82
N LYS A 72 -15.10 -12.23 1.57
CA LYS A 72 -15.32 -13.41 0.72
C LYS A 72 -14.78 -14.69 1.38
N THR A 73 -13.61 -14.59 2.00
CA THR A 73 -13.00 -15.72 2.72
C THR A 73 -13.87 -16.18 3.89
N LEU A 74 -14.38 -15.25 4.71
CA LEU A 74 -15.27 -15.57 5.84
C LEU A 74 -16.60 -16.17 5.38
N GLU A 75 -17.17 -15.66 4.27
CA GLU A 75 -18.39 -16.22 3.70
C GLU A 75 -18.18 -17.64 3.15
N LEU A 76 -17.10 -17.86 2.40
CA LEU A 76 -16.73 -19.19 1.89
C LEU A 76 -16.53 -20.17 3.05
N ALA A 77 -15.81 -19.75 4.09
CA ALA A 77 -15.54 -20.60 5.24
C ALA A 77 -16.81 -21.00 6.02
N LYS A 78 -17.79 -20.08 6.11
CA LYS A 78 -19.10 -20.38 6.68
C LYS A 78 -19.89 -21.37 5.82
N GLN A 79 -19.83 -21.24 4.49
CA GLN A 79 -20.51 -22.13 3.55
C GLN A 79 -19.91 -23.55 3.57
N ASP A 80 -18.60 -23.67 3.67
CA ASP A 80 -17.87 -24.94 3.62
C ASP A 80 -17.90 -25.72 4.94
N THR A 81 -18.29 -25.09 6.06
CA THR A 81 -18.36 -25.75 7.36
C THR A 81 -19.78 -26.31 7.61
N PRO A 82 -19.99 -27.64 7.57
CA PRO A 82 -21.32 -28.22 7.73
C PRO A 82 -21.91 -27.88 9.11
N GLY A 83 -23.10 -27.28 9.14
CA GLY A 83 -23.76 -26.85 10.37
C GLY A 83 -23.26 -25.54 10.97
N ALA A 84 -22.35 -24.81 10.30
CA ALA A 84 -21.94 -23.48 10.73
C ALA A 84 -23.01 -22.43 10.38
N TYR A 85 -23.87 -22.13 11.35
CA TYR A 85 -24.86 -21.05 11.24
C TYR A 85 -24.32 -19.69 11.65
N TYR A 86 -23.18 -19.66 12.34
CA TYR A 86 -22.65 -18.49 13.03
C TYR A 86 -21.21 -18.19 12.61
N TYR A 87 -20.87 -16.91 12.57
CA TYR A 87 -19.50 -16.43 12.49
C TYR A 87 -18.82 -16.52 13.86
N ALA A 88 -17.49 -16.54 13.84
CA ALA A 88 -16.68 -16.59 15.06
C ALA A 88 -17.06 -15.42 16.00
N GLY A 89 -17.37 -15.77 17.24
CA GLY A 89 -17.77 -14.83 18.26
C GLY A 89 -16.58 -14.22 18.98
N CYS A 90 -16.89 -13.27 19.85
CA CYS A 90 -15.87 -12.66 20.70
C CYS A 90 -15.27 -13.67 21.68
N ASN A 91 -16.03 -14.64 22.20
CA ASN A 91 -15.53 -15.71 23.07
C ASN A 91 -14.41 -16.56 22.44
N ASP A 92 -14.37 -16.66 21.10
CA ASP A 92 -13.48 -17.58 20.40
C ASP A 92 -12.03 -17.06 20.31
N PHE A 93 -11.83 -15.73 20.33
CA PHE A 93 -10.50 -15.11 20.22
C PHE A 93 -10.39 -13.66 20.72
N CYS A 94 -11.45 -13.07 21.29
CA CYS A 94 -11.36 -11.82 22.05
C CYS A 94 -11.16 -12.15 23.54
N GLY A 95 -10.23 -11.47 24.19
CA GLY A 95 -10.14 -11.46 25.64
C GLY A 95 -11.28 -10.65 26.24
N VAL A 96 -12.49 -11.21 26.30
CA VAL A 96 -13.71 -10.89 27.10
C VAL A 96 -14.20 -9.42 27.24
N SER A 97 -13.47 -8.37 26.85
CA SER A 97 -13.87 -6.97 27.14
C SER A 97 -13.87 -6.00 25.97
N THR A 98 -13.18 -6.30 24.86
CA THR A 98 -13.19 -5.42 23.68
C THR A 98 -13.83 -6.14 22.50
N ALA A 99 -15.03 -5.73 22.11
CA ALA A 99 -15.71 -6.30 20.95
C ALA A 99 -15.11 -5.87 19.60
N VAL A 100 -14.00 -5.13 19.64
CA VAL A 100 -13.14 -4.84 18.51
C VAL A 100 -11.90 -5.69 18.66
N VAL A 101 -11.66 -6.58 17.71
CA VAL A 101 -10.50 -7.46 17.71
C VAL A 101 -9.71 -7.36 16.41
N PRO A 102 -8.40 -7.62 16.44
CA PRO A 102 -7.65 -7.88 15.22
C PRO A 102 -8.29 -9.04 14.44
N ILE A 103 -8.32 -8.93 13.12
CA ILE A 103 -8.80 -10.03 12.27
C ILE A 103 -7.84 -11.24 12.34
N THR A 104 -6.57 -10.99 12.61
CA THR A 104 -5.56 -12.04 12.83
C THR A 104 -5.89 -12.79 14.12
N GLY A 105 -5.98 -14.13 14.02
CA GLY A 105 -6.40 -15.00 15.13
C GLY A 105 -7.85 -15.45 15.02
N ASN A 106 -8.64 -14.92 14.08
CA ASN A 106 -9.96 -15.46 13.79
C ASN A 106 -9.83 -16.94 13.37
N PRO A 107 -10.44 -17.89 14.12
CA PRO A 107 -10.25 -19.33 13.89
C PRO A 107 -10.73 -19.77 12.52
N THR A 108 -11.71 -19.08 11.94
CA THR A 108 -12.24 -19.35 10.60
C THR A 108 -11.20 -19.08 9.51
N LEU A 109 -10.29 -18.13 9.72
CA LEU A 109 -9.25 -17.78 8.75
C LEU A 109 -7.95 -18.59 8.95
N SER A 110 -7.61 -18.92 10.19
CA SER A 110 -6.34 -19.58 10.54
C SER A 110 -6.39 -21.10 10.52
N SER A 111 -7.54 -21.72 10.84
CA SER A 111 -7.63 -23.19 10.94
C SER A 111 -7.98 -23.88 9.62
N ALA A 112 -8.61 -23.16 8.69
CA ALA A 112 -9.24 -23.77 7.53
C ALA A 112 -8.56 -23.43 6.18
N GLY A 113 -7.42 -22.74 6.20
CA GLY A 113 -6.56 -22.55 5.02
C GLY A 113 -7.14 -21.67 3.91
N TYR A 114 -8.29 -21.02 4.13
CA TYR A 114 -8.95 -20.19 3.12
C TYR A 114 -8.14 -18.95 2.71
N ILE A 115 -7.22 -18.50 3.57
CA ILE A 115 -6.30 -17.40 3.24
C ILE A 115 -4.88 -17.72 3.72
N LYS A 116 -3.90 -17.61 2.82
CA LYS A 116 -2.49 -17.91 3.13
C LYS A 116 -1.87 -16.91 4.11
N GLN A 117 -2.27 -15.65 4.00
CA GLN A 117 -1.84 -14.58 4.87
C GLN A 117 -2.95 -13.53 4.91
N VAL A 118 -3.39 -13.15 6.11
CA VAL A 118 -4.35 -12.06 6.27
C VAL A 118 -3.71 -10.75 5.83
N PRO A 119 -4.31 -9.99 4.90
CA PRO A 119 -3.80 -8.70 4.49
C PRO A 119 -3.72 -7.73 5.67
N LYS A 120 -2.73 -6.85 5.62
CA LYS A 120 -2.47 -5.83 6.64
C LYS A 120 -2.55 -4.45 6.04
N ASP A 121 -2.81 -3.46 6.87
CA ASP A 121 -2.84 -2.06 6.46
C ASP A 121 -1.53 -1.67 5.74
N PRO A 122 -1.60 -1.11 4.52
CA PRO A 122 -0.42 -0.84 3.70
C PRO A 122 0.49 0.28 4.25
N LYS A 123 0.04 1.06 5.24
CA LYS A 123 0.81 2.12 5.87
C LYS A 123 1.34 1.71 7.23
N THR A 124 0.48 1.15 8.08
CA THR A 124 0.83 0.84 9.47
C THR A 124 1.28 -0.61 9.67
N ASN A 125 1.06 -1.48 8.68
CA ASN A 125 1.30 -2.92 8.76
C ASN A 125 0.57 -3.56 9.97
N THR A 126 -0.57 -2.98 10.36
CA THR A 126 -1.44 -3.51 11.42
C THR A 126 -2.61 -4.27 10.81
N ASP A 127 -3.16 -5.20 11.58
CA ASP A 127 -4.33 -5.96 11.16
C ASP A 127 -5.57 -5.07 11.02
N TYR A 128 -6.48 -5.43 10.13
CA TYR A 128 -7.83 -4.86 10.11
C TYR A 128 -8.63 -5.27 11.34
N ARG A 129 -9.74 -4.58 11.60
CA ARG A 129 -10.60 -4.89 12.75
C ARG A 129 -11.79 -5.73 12.34
N TYR A 130 -12.07 -6.72 13.17
CA TYR A 130 -13.26 -7.55 13.13
C TYR A 130 -14.11 -7.26 14.37
N ILE A 131 -15.42 -7.12 14.15
CA ILE A 131 -16.40 -6.85 15.19
C ILE A 131 -17.55 -7.85 15.00
N PRO A 132 -17.66 -8.90 15.84
CA PRO A 132 -18.78 -9.83 15.76
C PRO A 132 -20.07 -9.14 16.20
N ARG A 133 -21.17 -9.42 15.48
CA ARG A 133 -22.45 -8.76 15.69
C ARG A 133 -23.64 -9.70 15.71
N THR A 134 -24.67 -9.27 16.41
CA THR A 134 -25.99 -9.90 16.39
C THR A 134 -26.79 -9.40 15.18
N ALA A 135 -27.91 -10.05 14.85
CA ALA A 135 -28.81 -9.61 13.78
C ALA A 135 -29.33 -8.17 13.97
N SER A 136 -29.35 -7.68 15.21
CA SER A 136 -29.76 -6.30 15.55
C SER A 136 -28.57 -5.32 15.61
N ASN A 137 -27.42 -5.69 15.05
CA ASN A 137 -26.16 -4.92 15.07
C ASN A 137 -25.55 -4.66 16.47
N GLY A 138 -26.04 -5.35 17.50
CA GLY A 138 -25.42 -5.36 18.82
C GLY A 138 -24.10 -6.12 18.82
N LEU A 139 -23.25 -5.87 19.82
CA LEU A 139 -22.03 -6.67 20.02
C LEU A 139 -22.40 -8.11 20.32
N CYS A 140 -21.66 -9.05 19.76
CA CYS A 140 -21.96 -10.47 19.90
C CYS A 140 -20.79 -11.24 20.51
N THR A 141 -21.08 -12.04 21.54
CA THR A 141 -20.10 -12.90 22.20
C THR A 141 -20.18 -14.35 21.75
N THR A 142 -21.36 -14.88 21.44
CA THR A 142 -21.58 -16.26 21.00
C THR A 142 -22.71 -16.28 19.97
N ALA A 143 -22.73 -17.29 19.09
CA ALA A 143 -23.78 -17.45 18.07
C ALA A 143 -23.98 -16.19 17.18
N CYS A 144 -22.88 -15.63 16.67
CA CYS A 144 -22.90 -14.38 15.92
C CYS A 144 -23.41 -14.57 14.51
N THR A 145 -24.52 -13.92 14.19
CA THR A 145 -25.18 -14.07 12.89
C THR A 145 -24.63 -13.13 11.83
N THR A 146 -23.85 -12.11 12.23
CA THR A 146 -23.21 -11.16 11.32
C THR A 146 -21.91 -10.61 11.93
N TYR A 147 -21.18 -9.79 11.18
CA TYR A 147 -19.98 -9.11 11.65
C TYR A 147 -19.80 -7.76 10.93
N SER A 148 -18.85 -6.96 11.41
CA SER A 148 -18.34 -5.78 10.70
C SER A 148 -16.82 -5.88 10.59
N LEU A 149 -16.32 -5.71 9.37
CA LEU A 149 -14.89 -5.49 9.10
C LEU A 149 -14.66 -3.99 8.92
N VAL A 150 -13.66 -3.45 9.61
CA VAL A 150 -13.41 -2.01 9.63
C VAL A 150 -11.96 -1.72 9.26
N ALA A 151 -11.78 -0.77 8.35
CA ALA A 151 -10.49 -0.16 8.04
C ALA A 151 -10.54 1.35 8.28
N CYS A 152 -9.39 1.92 8.64
CA CYS A 152 -9.25 3.35 8.82
C CYS A 152 -8.69 3.96 7.52
N LEU A 153 -9.45 4.84 6.88
CA LEU A 153 -9.11 5.53 5.63
C LEU A 153 -8.40 6.86 5.85
N GLU A 154 -7.33 7.10 5.10
CA GLU A 154 -6.55 8.33 5.16
C GLU A 154 -7.29 9.51 4.52
N ASN A 155 -7.99 9.26 3.41
CA ASN A 155 -8.73 10.29 2.71
C ASN A 155 -10.07 10.59 3.42
N ALA A 156 -10.08 11.65 4.23
CA ALA A 156 -11.30 12.12 4.91
C ALA A 156 -12.44 12.55 3.94
N ARG A 157 -12.13 12.76 2.66
CA ARG A 157 -13.10 13.10 1.60
C ARG A 157 -13.50 11.89 0.74
N ASP A 158 -13.17 10.67 1.17
CA ASP A 158 -13.64 9.47 0.50
C ASP A 158 -15.18 9.41 0.53
N THR A 159 -15.80 9.12 -0.62
CA THR A 159 -17.26 9.11 -0.77
C THR A 159 -17.92 7.86 -0.19
N GLN A 160 -17.15 6.81 0.05
CA GLN A 160 -17.62 5.54 0.59
C GLN A 160 -17.34 5.40 2.09
N LYS A 161 -16.77 6.42 2.74
CA LYS A 161 -16.56 6.42 4.19
C LYS A 161 -17.87 6.24 4.96
N ASP A 162 -17.76 5.71 6.16
CA ASP A 162 -18.88 5.63 7.08
C ASP A 162 -19.37 7.04 7.44
N ILE A 163 -20.69 7.21 7.54
CA ILE A 163 -21.32 8.47 7.95
C ILE A 163 -20.86 8.85 9.37
N ILE A 164 -20.80 7.86 10.25
CA ILE A 164 -20.28 7.98 11.62
C ILE A 164 -19.00 7.16 11.68
N SER A 165 -17.87 7.83 11.83
CA SER A 165 -16.58 7.14 11.95
C SER A 165 -16.53 6.32 13.23
N ASN A 166 -16.05 5.08 13.13
CA ASN A 166 -15.87 4.19 14.26
C ASN A 166 -14.67 4.64 15.09
N THR A 167 -14.88 5.59 16.00
CA THR A 167 -13.83 6.22 16.81
C THR A 167 -13.14 5.26 17.78
N ASN A 168 -13.79 4.13 18.10
CA ASN A 168 -13.21 3.05 18.90
C ASN A 168 -12.19 2.21 18.11
N VAL A 169 -12.32 2.17 16.78
CA VAL A 169 -11.39 1.49 15.87
C VAL A 169 -10.36 2.46 15.29
N CYS A 170 -10.82 3.63 14.86
CA CYS A 170 -10.05 4.69 14.22
C CYS A 170 -10.06 5.93 15.12
N PRO A 171 -9.17 6.00 16.13
CA PRO A 171 -9.18 7.10 17.09
C PRO A 171 -8.89 8.46 16.43
N ALA A 172 -9.55 9.50 16.94
CA ALA A 172 -9.59 10.85 16.35
C ALA A 172 -8.21 11.51 16.16
N ALA A 173 -7.19 11.09 16.91
CA ALA A 173 -5.80 11.53 16.74
C ALA A 173 -5.23 11.22 15.34
N SER A 174 -5.90 10.36 14.56
CA SER A 174 -5.44 9.90 13.25
C SER A 174 -5.96 10.76 12.07
N LYS A 175 -6.94 11.68 12.24
CA LYS A 175 -7.71 12.33 11.13
C LYS A 175 -8.40 11.34 10.16
N THR A 176 -8.51 10.09 10.57
CA THR A 176 -8.80 8.94 9.71
C THR A 176 -10.28 8.60 9.85
N VAL A 177 -11.03 8.68 8.75
CA VAL A 177 -12.43 8.25 8.70
C VAL A 177 -12.48 6.72 8.59
N SER A 178 -13.56 6.06 9.00
CA SER A 178 -13.66 4.60 8.86
C SER A 178 -14.38 4.19 7.58
N TYR A 179 -14.09 2.98 7.12
CA TYR A 179 -14.86 2.24 6.13
C TYR A 179 -15.23 0.89 6.72
N THR A 180 -16.53 0.59 6.74
CA THR A 180 -17.07 -0.66 7.26
C THR A 180 -17.70 -1.49 6.15
N ILE A 181 -17.39 -2.78 6.12
CA ILE A 181 -18.08 -3.77 5.29
C ILE A 181 -18.68 -4.87 6.17
N THR A 182 -19.90 -5.29 5.85
CA THR A 182 -20.62 -6.37 6.53
C THR A 182 -20.86 -7.53 5.57
N PRO A 183 -21.22 -8.73 6.06
CA PRO A 183 -21.81 -9.80 5.26
C PRO A 183 -22.91 -9.32 4.33
N ASN A 184 -23.13 -10.05 3.24
CA ASN A 184 -24.28 -9.82 2.35
C ASN A 184 -25.59 -10.25 3.02
#